data_AF-A0A256GHE9-F1
#
_entry.id   AF-A0A256GHE9-F1
#
_cell.length_a   1.000
_cell.length_b   1.000
_cell.length_c   1.000
_cell.angle_alpha   90.00
_cell.angle_beta   90.00
_cell.angle_gamma   90.00
#
_symmetry.space_group_name_H-M   'P 1'
#
loop_
_entity.id
_entity.type
_entity.pdbx_description
1 polymer ?
#
loop_
_entity_poly.entity_id
_entity_poly.type
_entity_poly.pdbx_seq_one_letter_code
_entity_poly.pdbx_strand_id
1 'polypeptide(L)'
;MNKVLRSLILTSSFTAAILCSSIASGIAGPAAGAVEAAPQVQSQEQPAPETDTFGRSQFVLSANPIIPPRDYGKGLALPKAGDYSPDESGTIYDIAFLGIENGEMQFEVRGYSIADLNYPASGQTFSFPKDQKTVEIRDIIIEIEEVTEGSLTYRINYRK
;
A
#
# COMPACT_ATOMS: atom_id res chain seq x y z
N MET A 1 -58.92 24.08 11.19
CA MET A 1 -59.45 23.97 12.56
C MET A 1 -59.57 22.49 12.92
N ASN A 2 -58.93 22.09 14.01
CA ASN A 2 -59.10 20.87 14.83
C ASN A 2 -58.82 19.50 14.16
N LYS A 3 -57.66 18.89 14.46
CA LYS A 3 -57.34 18.03 15.64
C LYS A 3 -57.92 16.63 15.50
N VAL A 4 -57.06 15.65 15.20
CA VAL A 4 -57.24 14.27 15.66
C VAL A 4 -55.93 13.83 16.31
N LEU A 5 -56.05 13.59 17.61
CA LEU A 5 -55.04 13.15 18.56
C LEU A 5 -55.03 11.62 18.56
N ARG A 6 -53.87 10.99 18.36
CA ARG A 6 -53.61 9.63 18.85
C ARG A 6 -52.18 9.55 19.35
N SER A 7 -52.05 9.49 20.67
CA SER A 7 -50.84 9.15 21.39
C SER A 7 -50.73 7.63 21.46
N LEU A 8 -49.53 7.08 21.20
CA LEU A 8 -49.10 5.83 21.83
C LEU A 8 -47.60 5.92 22.09
N ILE A 9 -47.27 5.87 23.38
CA ILE A 9 -45.93 5.87 23.95
C ILE A 9 -45.36 4.45 23.84
N LEU A 10 -44.13 4.30 23.35
CA LEU A 10 -43.30 3.19 23.78
C LEU A 10 -41.86 3.68 23.95
N THR A 11 -41.51 3.84 25.22
CA THR A 11 -40.18 4.13 25.75
C THR A 11 -39.32 2.87 25.71
N SER A 12 -38.11 2.96 25.18
CA SER A 12 -37.05 1.99 25.46
C SER A 12 -35.82 2.73 25.97
N SER A 13 -35.56 2.48 27.26
CA SER A 13 -34.49 3.00 28.08
C SER A 13 -33.14 2.45 27.61
N PHE A 14 -32.17 3.33 27.36
CA PHE A 14 -30.76 2.97 27.27
C PHE A 14 -30.13 3.07 28.66
N THR A 15 -29.87 1.93 29.28
CA THR A 15 -29.06 1.87 30.50
C THR A 15 -28.09 0.71 30.39
N ALA A 16 -26.79 1.01 30.35
CA ALA A 16 -25.79 0.48 31.28
C ALA A 16 -24.40 0.98 30.86
N ALA A 17 -23.87 1.91 31.65
CA ALA A 17 -22.43 2.12 31.74
C ALA A 17 -21.80 0.91 32.43
N ILE A 18 -20.66 0.43 31.93
CA ILE A 18 -19.75 -0.39 32.72
C ILE A 18 -18.33 0.14 32.49
N LEU A 19 -17.92 1.02 33.40
CA LEU A 19 -16.53 1.20 33.81
C LEU A 19 -16.20 0.02 34.72
N CYS A 20 -15.26 -0.83 34.32
CA CYS A 20 -14.52 -1.71 35.22
C CYS A 20 -13.07 -1.80 34.75
N SER A 21 -12.25 -0.86 35.23
CA SER A 21 -10.83 -1.10 35.43
C SER A 21 -10.68 -1.99 36.66
N SER A 22 -10.20 -3.21 36.48
CA SER A 22 -9.68 -4.05 37.56
C SER A 22 -8.29 -4.56 37.18
N ILE A 23 -7.30 -4.07 37.93
CA ILE A 23 -5.96 -4.66 37.99
C ILE A 23 -6.13 -5.96 38.77
N ALA A 24 -5.99 -7.09 38.09
CA ALA A 24 -5.92 -8.39 38.74
C ALA A 24 -4.55 -9.01 38.43
N SER A 25 -3.56 -8.67 39.26
CA SER A 25 -2.39 -9.52 39.44
C SER A 25 -2.84 -10.81 40.11
N GLY A 26 -3.22 -11.79 39.31
CA GLY A 26 -3.51 -13.14 39.74
C GLY A 26 -2.68 -14.09 38.87
N ILE A 27 -1.82 -14.88 39.50
CA ILE A 27 -1.15 -16.02 38.87
C ILE A 27 -2.21 -17.08 38.48
N ALA A 28 -2.78 -16.94 37.28
CA ALA A 28 -3.70 -17.92 36.71
C ALA A 28 -2.92 -18.87 35.79
N GLY A 29 -3.01 -20.18 36.07
CA GLY A 29 -2.38 -21.24 35.28
C GLY A 29 -2.91 -21.31 33.84
N PRO A 30 -2.21 -22.03 32.95
CA PRO A 30 -2.47 -21.97 31.51
C PRO A 30 -3.83 -22.60 31.17
N ALA A 31 -4.72 -21.79 30.57
CA ALA A 31 -5.91 -22.27 29.90
C ALA A 31 -5.49 -22.88 28.55
N ALA A 32 -5.64 -24.20 28.43
CA ALA A 32 -5.46 -24.92 27.17
C ALA A 32 -6.51 -24.45 26.15
N GLY A 33 -6.06 -23.93 25.01
CA GLY A 33 -6.93 -23.69 23.84
C GLY A 33 -6.91 -22.31 23.21
N ALA A 34 -6.01 -21.39 23.60
CA ALA A 34 -5.75 -20.20 22.80
C ALA A 34 -4.86 -20.58 21.61
N VAL A 35 -5.46 -20.72 20.42
CA VAL A 35 -4.69 -20.62 19.17
C VAL A 35 -4.15 -19.20 19.11
N GLU A 36 -2.86 -19.09 19.40
CA GLU A 36 -2.08 -17.87 19.24
C GLU A 36 -2.35 -17.36 17.81
N ALA A 37 -2.94 -16.17 17.69
CA ALA A 37 -3.04 -15.51 16.40
C ALA A 37 -1.61 -15.40 15.88
N ALA A 38 -1.32 -16.11 14.79
CA ALA A 38 0.02 -16.12 14.21
C ALA A 38 0.48 -14.66 14.08
N PRO A 39 1.65 -14.31 14.63
CA PRO A 39 2.16 -12.95 14.54
C PRO A 39 2.17 -12.57 13.07
N GLN A 40 1.43 -11.51 12.73
CA GLN A 40 1.51 -10.89 11.41
C GLN A 40 2.97 -10.50 11.24
N VAL A 41 3.72 -11.27 10.45
CA VAL A 41 5.09 -10.92 10.07
C VAL A 41 4.93 -9.65 9.25
N GLN A 42 5.16 -8.49 9.87
CA GLN A 42 5.45 -7.27 9.13
C GLN A 42 6.67 -7.59 8.29
N SER A 43 6.43 -7.93 7.02
CA SER A 43 7.49 -8.06 6.04
C SER A 43 8.22 -6.72 6.08
N GLN A 44 9.49 -6.75 6.49
CA GLN A 44 10.33 -5.56 6.43
C GLN A 44 10.29 -5.10 4.98
N GLU A 45 9.71 -3.92 4.75
CA GLU A 45 9.56 -3.35 3.41
C GLU A 45 10.97 -3.25 2.81
N GLN A 46 11.22 -4.03 1.76
CA GLN A 46 12.54 -4.06 1.14
C GLN A 46 12.70 -2.76 0.34
N PRO A 47 13.82 -2.03 0.49
CA PRO A 47 14.04 -0.84 -0.31
C PRO A 47 14.04 -1.21 -1.80
N ALA A 48 13.54 -0.29 -2.62
CA ALA A 48 13.52 -0.48 -4.06
C ALA A 48 14.94 -0.66 -4.61
N PRO A 49 15.13 -1.49 -5.65
CA PRO A 49 16.38 -1.48 -6.40
C PRO A 49 16.67 -0.10 -6.98
N GLU A 50 17.94 0.31 -6.99
CA GLU A 50 18.34 1.62 -7.52
C GLU A 50 18.30 1.67 -9.06
N THR A 51 18.30 2.88 -9.63
CA THR A 51 18.11 3.06 -11.09
C THR A 51 19.23 2.48 -11.97
N ASP A 52 20.38 2.13 -11.39
CA ASP A 52 21.50 1.48 -12.11
C ASP A 52 21.22 0.00 -12.45
N THR A 53 20.17 -0.59 -11.86
CA THR A 53 19.70 -1.94 -12.17
C THR A 53 18.75 -1.99 -13.37
N PHE A 54 18.31 -0.84 -13.88
CA PHE A 54 17.41 -0.77 -15.04
C PHE A 54 18.03 -1.50 -16.24
N GLY A 55 17.19 -2.20 -17.01
CA GLY A 55 17.61 -3.08 -18.10
C GLY A 55 18.10 -4.47 -17.65
N ARG A 56 18.17 -4.77 -16.35
CA ARG A 56 18.51 -6.11 -15.83
C ARG A 56 17.26 -6.82 -15.31
N SER A 57 17.31 -8.16 -15.31
CA SER A 57 16.30 -8.99 -14.64
C SER A 57 16.40 -8.80 -13.12
N GLN A 58 15.25 -8.63 -12.48
CA GLN A 58 15.09 -8.36 -11.05
C GLN A 58 13.95 -9.17 -10.48
N PHE A 59 13.98 -9.41 -9.17
CA PHE A 59 12.96 -10.14 -8.44
C PHE A 59 12.43 -9.29 -7.29
N VAL A 60 11.11 -9.32 -7.08
CA VAL A 60 10.44 -8.62 -5.99
C VAL A 60 9.33 -9.49 -5.39
N LEU A 61 9.08 -9.32 -4.10
CA LEU A 61 7.90 -9.87 -3.43
C LEU A 61 6.77 -8.84 -3.45
N SER A 62 5.52 -9.31 -3.38
CA SER A 62 4.35 -8.42 -3.27
C SER A 62 4.51 -7.40 -2.13
N ALA A 63 3.89 -6.24 -2.34
CA ALA A 63 3.96 -5.03 -1.53
C ALA A 63 5.33 -4.31 -1.49
N ASN A 64 6.35 -4.77 -2.22
CA ASN A 64 7.62 -4.06 -2.30
C ASN A 64 7.73 -3.21 -3.59
N PRO A 65 8.45 -2.08 -3.52
CA PRO A 65 8.72 -1.25 -4.67
C PRO A 65 9.67 -1.91 -5.68
N ILE A 66 9.40 -1.69 -6.96
CA ILE A 66 10.18 -2.18 -8.10
C ILE A 66 11.12 -1.13 -8.70
N ILE A 67 10.89 0.14 -8.36
CA ILE A 67 11.72 1.28 -8.72
C ILE A 67 11.77 2.24 -7.53
N PRO A 68 12.79 3.10 -7.38
CA PRO A 68 12.87 4.01 -6.25
C PRO A 68 12.13 5.32 -6.54
N PRO A 69 11.77 6.14 -5.53
CA PRO A 69 11.13 7.43 -5.76
C PRO A 69 12.00 8.36 -6.63
N ARG A 70 11.52 8.73 -7.83
CA ARG A 70 12.16 9.70 -8.73
C ARG A 70 11.12 10.55 -9.45
N ASP A 71 11.54 11.72 -9.94
CA ASP A 71 10.83 12.43 -11.01
C ASP A 71 11.34 11.89 -12.34
N TYR A 72 10.71 10.82 -12.81
CA TYR A 72 11.11 10.15 -14.05
C TYR A 72 10.91 11.06 -15.27
N GLY A 73 10.02 12.05 -15.23
CA GLY A 73 9.89 13.05 -16.29
C GLY A 73 11.16 13.92 -16.46
N LYS A 74 11.99 14.04 -15.42
CA LYS A 74 13.30 14.73 -15.46
C LYS A 74 14.49 13.78 -15.59
N GLY A 75 14.27 12.47 -15.56
CA GLY A 75 15.29 11.44 -15.69
C GLY A 75 15.49 10.60 -14.43
N LEU A 76 16.65 9.93 -14.34
CA LEU A 76 16.91 8.91 -13.32
C LEU A 76 17.63 9.44 -12.07
N ALA A 77 18.04 10.71 -12.08
CA ALA A 77 18.75 11.32 -10.97
C ALA A 77 17.84 11.53 -9.76
N LEU A 78 18.43 11.50 -8.56
CA LEU A 78 17.70 11.85 -7.33
C LEU A 78 17.08 13.25 -7.44
N PRO A 79 15.79 13.42 -7.08
CA PRO A 79 15.15 14.72 -7.00
C PRO A 79 15.90 15.65 -6.05
N LYS A 80 16.06 16.92 -6.44
CA LYS A 80 16.71 17.94 -5.60
C LYS A 80 15.67 18.82 -4.94
N ALA A 81 15.86 19.12 -3.65
CA ALA A 81 14.92 19.91 -2.85
C ALA A 81 14.51 21.25 -3.48
N GLY A 82 15.44 21.94 -4.13
CA GLY A 82 15.18 23.25 -4.75
C GLY A 82 14.33 23.23 -6.02
N ASP A 83 14.06 22.05 -6.59
CA ASP A 83 13.34 21.91 -7.87
C ASP A 83 11.83 21.68 -7.69
N TYR A 84 11.33 21.59 -6.46
CA TYR A 84 9.95 21.25 -6.13
C TYR A 84 9.42 22.10 -4.97
N SER A 85 8.10 22.30 -4.94
CA SER A 85 7.44 22.77 -3.72
C SER A 85 7.40 21.64 -2.69
N PRO A 86 7.62 21.91 -1.39
CA PRO A 86 7.44 20.89 -0.33
C PRO A 86 5.98 20.42 -0.23
N ASP A 87 5.01 21.21 -0.70
CA ASP A 87 3.59 20.86 -0.67
C ASP A 87 3.13 20.08 -1.92
N GLU A 88 4.00 19.95 -2.93
CA GLU A 88 3.71 19.16 -4.13
C GLU A 88 3.95 17.68 -3.87
N SER A 89 3.04 16.81 -4.34
CA SER A 89 3.22 15.37 -4.31
C SER A 89 2.72 14.70 -5.59
N GLY A 90 3.26 13.52 -5.89
CA GLY A 90 2.83 12.70 -7.03
C GLY A 90 3.68 12.85 -8.30
N THR A 91 4.43 13.94 -8.43
CA THR A 91 5.45 14.11 -9.48
C THR A 91 6.66 13.19 -9.24
N ILE A 92 7.13 13.13 -7.99
CA ILE A 92 8.10 12.12 -7.55
C ILE A 92 7.29 10.88 -7.19
N TYR A 93 7.62 9.74 -7.78
CA TYR A 93 6.88 8.52 -7.52
C TYR A 93 7.77 7.28 -7.55
N ASP A 94 7.29 6.24 -6.90
CA ASP A 94 7.72 4.87 -7.14
C ASP A 94 6.56 4.01 -7.65
N ILE A 95 6.87 2.75 -7.95
CA ILE A 95 5.88 1.74 -8.29
C ILE A 95 6.13 0.53 -7.40
N ALA A 96 5.07 -0.01 -6.79
CA ALA A 96 5.09 -1.26 -6.05
C ALA A 96 4.26 -2.33 -6.75
N PHE A 97 4.73 -3.58 -6.71
CA PHE A 97 3.93 -4.73 -7.15
C PHE A 97 3.09 -5.22 -5.98
N LEU A 98 1.77 -5.26 -6.11
CA LEU A 98 0.87 -5.66 -5.01
C LEU A 98 0.50 -7.15 -5.04
N GLY A 99 0.79 -7.86 -6.13
CA GLY A 99 0.41 -9.26 -6.32
C GLY A 99 -0.58 -9.43 -7.47
N ILE A 100 -1.31 -10.55 -7.43
CA ILE A 100 -2.39 -10.85 -8.37
C ILE A 100 -3.73 -10.82 -7.63
N GLU A 101 -4.68 -10.04 -8.13
CA GLU A 101 -6.05 -10.01 -7.65
C GLU A 101 -7.02 -10.20 -8.82
N ASN A 102 -8.00 -11.09 -8.68
CA ASN A 102 -8.98 -11.41 -9.72
C ASN A 102 -8.38 -11.81 -11.09
N GLY A 103 -7.17 -12.38 -11.10
CA GLY A 103 -6.46 -12.76 -12.33
C GLY A 103 -5.72 -11.61 -13.01
N GLU A 104 -5.65 -10.44 -12.38
CA GLU A 104 -4.93 -9.27 -12.85
C GLU A 104 -3.74 -8.97 -11.93
N MET A 105 -2.58 -8.64 -12.53
CA MET A 105 -1.46 -8.05 -11.82
C MET A 105 -1.84 -6.67 -11.32
N GLN A 106 -1.53 -6.40 -10.05
CA GLN A 106 -1.80 -5.14 -9.40
C GLN A 106 -0.48 -4.39 -9.17
N PHE A 107 -0.44 -3.13 -9.58
CA PHE A 107 0.68 -2.22 -9.31
C PHE A 107 0.16 -0.97 -8.65
N GLU A 108 0.86 -0.46 -7.63
CA GLU A 108 0.56 0.82 -7.01
C GLU A 108 1.59 1.85 -7.41
N VAL A 109 1.15 2.99 -7.94
CA VAL A 109 1.99 4.16 -8.09
C VAL A 109 1.88 4.98 -6.82
N ARG A 110 2.98 5.12 -6.08
CA ARG A 110 3.00 5.85 -4.81
C ARG A 110 3.70 7.19 -5.01
N GLY A 111 2.99 8.27 -4.72
CA GLY A 111 3.44 9.64 -4.94
C GLY A 111 4.04 10.25 -3.68
N TYR A 112 5.22 10.85 -3.80
CA TYR A 112 5.99 11.42 -2.71
C TYR A 112 6.08 12.95 -2.82
N SER A 113 6.23 13.60 -1.67
CA SER A 113 6.67 14.99 -1.60
C SER A 113 8.19 15.04 -1.48
N ILE A 114 8.81 16.11 -1.99
CA ILE A 114 10.24 16.32 -1.80
C ILE A 114 10.63 16.49 -0.32
N ALA A 115 9.68 16.87 0.54
CA ALA A 115 9.89 16.99 1.98
C ALA A 115 10.01 15.61 2.67
N ASP A 116 9.46 14.56 2.07
CA ASP A 116 9.49 13.20 2.60
C ASP A 116 9.45 12.15 1.47
N LEU A 117 10.63 11.58 1.17
CA LEU A 117 10.80 10.51 0.17
C LEU A 117 10.69 9.11 0.77
N ASN A 118 10.49 8.99 2.09
CA ASN A 118 10.38 7.68 2.75
C ASN A 118 8.92 7.24 2.84
N TYR A 119 7.99 8.18 2.96
CA TYR A 119 6.57 7.90 3.11
C TYR A 119 5.76 8.52 1.97
N PRO A 120 4.99 7.71 1.23
CA PRO A 120 4.16 8.24 0.15
C PRO A 120 3.01 9.08 0.70
N ALA A 121 2.76 10.22 0.07
CA ALA A 121 1.63 11.10 0.38
C ALA A 121 0.36 10.70 -0.38
N SER A 122 0.47 9.86 -1.42
CA SER A 122 -0.64 9.38 -2.23
C SER A 122 -0.34 8.00 -2.84
N GLY A 123 -1.37 7.27 -3.22
CA GLY A 123 -1.28 5.95 -3.87
C GLY A 123 -2.40 5.75 -4.87
N GLN A 124 -2.09 5.13 -6.01
CA GLN A 124 -3.07 4.74 -7.02
C GLN A 124 -2.76 3.36 -7.58
N THR A 125 -3.72 2.45 -7.48
CA THR A 125 -3.61 1.09 -8.03
C THR A 125 -4.01 1.02 -9.49
N PHE A 126 -3.25 0.27 -10.27
CA PHE A 126 -3.47 -0.06 -11.66
C PHE A 126 -3.48 -1.58 -11.82
N SER A 127 -4.41 -2.07 -12.63
CA SER A 127 -4.63 -3.50 -12.87
C SER A 127 -4.33 -3.84 -14.32
N PHE A 128 -3.64 -4.96 -14.54
CA PHE A 128 -3.28 -5.44 -15.87
C PHE A 128 -3.51 -6.96 -15.97
N PRO A 129 -3.94 -7.49 -17.13
CA PRO A 129 -4.07 -8.94 -17.33
C PRO A 129 -2.76 -9.68 -17.00
N LYS A 130 -2.83 -10.80 -16.26
CA LYS A 130 -1.63 -11.52 -15.79
C LYS A 130 -0.70 -12.05 -16.89
N ASP A 131 -1.22 -12.23 -18.09
CA ASP A 131 -0.48 -12.72 -19.24
C ASP A 131 0.19 -11.60 -20.05
N GLN A 132 -0.06 -10.33 -19.69
CA GLN A 132 0.57 -9.17 -20.28
C GLN A 132 2.08 -9.18 -20.01
N LYS A 133 2.88 -9.13 -21.07
CA LYS A 133 4.35 -9.18 -21.01
C LYS A 133 5.02 -7.82 -20.86
N THR A 134 4.28 -6.75 -21.12
CA THR A 134 4.80 -5.38 -21.04
C THR A 134 3.73 -4.49 -20.46
N VAL A 135 4.02 -3.89 -19.31
CA VAL A 135 3.14 -2.95 -18.62
C VAL A 135 3.78 -1.56 -18.70
N GLU A 136 3.04 -0.58 -19.19
CA GLU A 136 3.48 0.82 -19.23
C GLU A 136 2.74 1.60 -18.15
N ILE A 137 3.49 2.23 -17.25
CA ILE A 137 2.97 3.10 -16.20
C ILE A 137 3.79 4.39 -16.22
N ARG A 138 3.17 5.48 -16.68
CA ARG A 138 3.83 6.79 -16.84
C ARG A 138 5.10 6.64 -17.71
N ASP A 139 6.26 7.07 -17.21
CA ASP A 139 7.54 7.05 -17.92
C ASP A 139 8.29 5.70 -17.79
N ILE A 140 7.65 4.70 -17.17
CA ILE A 140 8.25 3.40 -16.87
C ILE A 140 7.59 2.30 -17.69
N ILE A 141 8.43 1.46 -18.28
CA ILE A 141 8.03 0.23 -18.95
C ILE A 141 8.54 -0.93 -18.10
N ILE A 142 7.61 -1.79 -17.68
CA ILE A 142 7.88 -2.99 -16.90
C ILE A 142 7.74 -4.19 -17.85
N GLU A 143 8.85 -4.82 -18.19
CA GLU A 143 8.85 -6.10 -18.89
C GLU A 143 8.65 -7.22 -17.87
N ILE A 144 7.58 -8.01 -18.05
CA ILE A 144 7.21 -9.10 -17.15
C ILE A 144 7.84 -10.39 -17.68
N GLU A 145 8.84 -10.89 -16.96
CA GLU A 145 9.51 -12.15 -17.30
C GLU A 145 8.71 -13.33 -16.70
N GLU A 146 8.34 -13.22 -15.42
CA GLU A 146 7.52 -14.20 -14.70
C GLU A 146 6.69 -13.51 -13.62
N VAL A 147 5.46 -13.96 -13.41
CA VAL A 147 4.61 -13.45 -12.33
C VAL A 147 3.89 -14.60 -11.63
N THR A 148 3.86 -14.55 -10.30
CA THR A 148 3.13 -15.47 -9.44
C THR A 148 2.22 -14.69 -8.49
N GLU A 149 1.46 -15.37 -7.64
CA GLU A 149 0.56 -14.71 -6.68
C GLU A 149 1.32 -13.79 -5.69
N GLY A 150 2.58 -14.10 -5.39
CA GLY A 150 3.38 -13.42 -4.36
C GLY A 150 4.66 -12.76 -4.84
N SER A 151 5.00 -12.88 -6.12
CA SER A 151 6.27 -12.38 -6.65
C SER A 151 6.20 -12.01 -8.12
N LEU A 152 7.16 -11.17 -8.50
CA LEU A 152 7.35 -10.72 -9.86
C LEU A 152 8.84 -10.78 -10.21
N THR A 153 9.16 -11.41 -11.34
CA THR A 153 10.44 -11.30 -12.03
C THR A 153 10.27 -10.40 -13.23
N TYR A 154 11.07 -9.34 -13.32
CA TYR A 154 10.83 -8.25 -14.24
C TYR A 154 12.11 -7.54 -14.68
N ARG A 155 11.98 -6.72 -15.71
CA ARG A 155 12.98 -5.74 -16.12
C ARG A 155 12.34 -4.37 -16.27
N ILE A 156 13.05 -3.33 -15.85
CA ILE A 156 12.61 -1.95 -16.00
C ILE A 156 13.32 -1.31 -17.19
N ASN A 157 12.54 -0.68 -18.06
CA ASN A 157 13.04 0.28 -19.03
C ASN A 157 12.43 1.66 -18.74
N TYR A 158 13.24 2.69 -18.95
CA TYR A 158 12.84 4.08 -18.77
C TYR A 158 12.61 4.72 -20.14
N ARG A 159 11.44 5.34 -20.32
CA ARG A 159 11.07 6.06 -21.54
C ARG A 159 11.50 7.52 -21.40
N LYS A 160 12.33 7.98 -22.34
CA LYS A 160 12.81 9.37 -22.40
C LYS A 160 12.06 10.16 -23.48
#